data_AF-A0A8T3BBK1-F1
#
_entry.id   AF-A0A8T3BBK1-F1
#
_cell.length_a   1.000
_cell.length_b   1.000
_cell.length_c   1.000
_cell.angle_alpha   90.00
_cell.angle_beta   90.00
_cell.angle_gamma   90.00
#
_symmetry.space_group_name_H-M   'P 1'
#
loop_
_entity.id
_entity.type
_entity.pdbx_description
1 polymer ?
#
loop_
_entity_poly.entity_id
_entity_poly.type
_entity_poly.pdbx_seq_one_letter_code
_entity_poly.pdbx_strand_id
1 'polypeptide(L)'
;MAVSAARVFAGEWASGKHYRLFPSPAAAITAFSFAIAGLASFCTEADGVLSSRVKIFDRDLKRKHRDRAAWLMGGKNDFVDSVAENLLDRLEDCKKTFSTALCLGGSSEAIRRLIRGRGGIEKLIMMDMSLDMVKHLKNTEQNYVSNNLETLYMVGDEEFLPIKENSLELLVSCLGLHWTNDLPGAMIQCRLALKPDGLFLAAILGGETLKELRMACTIAQLEREGGISPRMSPLAQVRDAGNLLTRAGFALPGVDVDEYTVRYDSALELIEHLRTMGETNALLQRSNILKRDTALATAAVYESMFAAEDGKIPATFQVIYMTGWKEHPSQQKAKSRGSATISFEDIQSHFRSNEVN
;
A
#
# COMPACT_ATOMS: atom_id res chain seq x y z
N MET A 1 2.74 -55.62 -1.35
CA MET A 1 2.83 -56.63 -0.27
C MET A 1 3.17 -55.92 1.02
N ALA A 2 2.42 -56.24 2.06
CA ALA A 2 2.27 -55.51 3.30
C ALA A 2 3.57 -55.42 4.13
N VAL A 3 3.77 -54.27 4.79
CA VAL A 3 4.63 -54.18 5.97
C VAL A 3 3.72 -54.32 7.17
N SER A 4 3.86 -55.44 7.87
CA SER A 4 3.20 -55.74 9.14
C SER A 4 4.21 -56.41 10.07
N ALA A 5 3.94 -56.23 11.36
CA ALA A 5 4.39 -56.99 12.50
C ALA A 5 5.70 -56.57 13.19
N ALA A 6 5.46 -55.97 14.36
CA ALA A 6 6.34 -55.86 15.49
C ALA A 6 6.44 -57.17 16.30
N ARG A 7 7.39 -57.14 17.25
CA ARG A 7 7.57 -57.91 18.50
C ARG A 7 8.47 -59.16 18.50
N VAL A 8 9.31 -59.18 19.56
CA VAL A 8 9.56 -60.24 20.59
C VAL A 8 11.07 -60.25 20.91
N PHE A 9 11.54 -59.64 22.00
CA PHE A 9 11.67 -60.11 23.41
C PHE A 9 13.00 -60.84 23.73
N ALA A 10 13.76 -60.20 24.65
CA ALA A 10 14.60 -60.71 25.75
C ALA A 10 15.72 -61.76 25.53
N GLY A 11 16.93 -61.35 25.94
CA GLY A 11 17.63 -61.94 27.10
C GLY A 11 18.88 -62.79 26.83
N GLU A 12 20.04 -62.35 27.35
CA GLU A 12 21.20 -63.14 27.82
C GLU A 12 22.28 -62.17 28.33
N TRP A 13 22.46 -61.97 29.65
CA TRP A 13 23.34 -62.67 30.61
C TRP A 13 24.87 -62.58 30.39
N ALA A 14 25.47 -61.68 31.17
CA ALA A 14 26.63 -61.85 32.07
C ALA A 14 28.09 -62.00 31.58
N SER A 15 28.95 -61.30 32.35
CA SER A 15 30.42 -61.47 32.58
C SER A 15 31.32 -60.47 31.81
N GLY A 16 32.27 -59.75 32.39
CA GLY A 16 32.94 -59.84 33.69
C GLY A 16 33.91 -58.66 33.94
N LYS A 17 34.42 -58.63 35.17
CA LYS A 17 35.19 -57.65 35.93
C LYS A 17 36.45 -57.06 35.24
N HIS A 18 36.84 -55.81 35.57
CA HIS A 18 37.94 -55.51 36.51
C HIS A 18 38.23 -53.98 36.68
N TYR A 19 38.74 -53.65 37.87
CA TYR A 19 38.86 -52.36 38.56
C TYR A 19 40.14 -51.56 38.25
N ARG A 20 40.13 -50.25 38.62
CA ARG A 20 41.14 -49.45 39.39
C ARG A 20 41.27 -48.03 38.80
N LEU A 21 41.53 -46.92 39.49
CA LEU A 21 41.64 -46.44 40.90
C LEU A 21 41.81 -44.90 40.77
N PHE A 22 41.21 -44.10 41.65
CA PHE A 22 41.56 -42.67 41.88
C PHE A 22 42.87 -42.58 42.71
N PRO A 23 43.66 -41.47 42.66
CA PRO A 23 43.44 -40.33 43.58
C PRO A 23 43.81 -38.92 43.04
N SER A 24 43.44 -37.89 43.81
CA SER A 24 43.70 -36.43 43.64
C SER A 24 45.03 -35.97 44.31
N PRO A 25 45.27 -34.68 44.66
CA PRO A 25 45.24 -33.40 43.93
C PRO A 25 46.60 -32.62 44.04
N ALA A 26 46.67 -31.42 43.42
CA ALA A 26 47.44 -30.21 43.80
C ALA A 26 48.46 -29.63 42.79
N ALA A 27 48.16 -28.37 42.42
CA ALA A 27 49.03 -27.22 42.16
C ALA A 27 50.07 -27.24 41.03
N ALA A 28 49.83 -26.41 40.00
CA ALA A 28 50.87 -25.58 39.38
C ALA A 28 50.24 -24.37 38.65
N ILE A 29 50.67 -23.17 39.07
CA ILE A 29 50.41 -21.87 38.48
C ILE A 29 51.41 -21.65 37.34
N THR A 30 50.98 -21.36 36.10
CA THR A 30 51.64 -20.37 35.21
C THR A 30 50.72 -19.99 34.05
N ALA A 31 50.62 -18.69 33.77
CA ALA A 31 49.80 -18.07 32.73
C ALA A 31 50.36 -18.27 31.31
N PHE A 32 49.49 -18.34 30.29
CA PHE A 32 49.67 -17.69 28.98
C PHE A 32 48.35 -17.70 28.19
N SER A 33 47.98 -16.51 27.69
CA SER A 33 46.72 -16.14 27.04
C SER A 33 46.40 -16.88 25.74
N PHE A 34 45.12 -17.16 25.46
CA PHE A 34 44.50 -16.95 24.15
C PHE A 34 42.98 -16.76 24.27
N ALA A 35 42.46 -15.82 23.48
CA ALA A 35 41.15 -15.21 23.58
C ALA A 35 39.96 -16.16 23.30
N ILE A 36 38.92 -16.07 24.14
CA ILE A 36 37.55 -16.53 23.83
C ILE A 36 36.72 -15.26 23.62
N ALA A 37 36.35 -15.01 22.37
CA ALA A 37 35.42 -13.95 22.02
C ALA A 37 33.98 -14.38 22.33
N GLY A 38 33.36 -13.66 23.27
CA GLY A 38 31.97 -13.20 23.17
C GLY A 38 30.85 -14.22 23.34
N LEU A 39 30.53 -14.56 24.58
CA LEU A 39 29.23 -15.12 24.99
C LEU A 39 28.72 -14.30 26.20
N ALA A 40 27.86 -13.32 25.92
CA ALA A 40 26.89 -12.63 26.80
C ALA A 40 26.45 -11.36 26.04
N SER A 41 25.17 -11.05 25.86
CA SER A 41 24.18 -10.86 26.91
C SER A 41 22.77 -11.10 26.36
N PHE A 42 22.11 -12.13 26.87
CA PHE A 42 20.65 -12.16 26.99
C PHE A 42 20.34 -11.48 28.32
N CYS A 43 19.62 -10.35 28.32
CA CYS A 43 18.68 -9.97 29.38
C CYS A 43 17.96 -8.64 29.08
N THR A 44 16.63 -8.75 28.99
CA THR A 44 15.61 -7.79 29.42
C THR A 44 15.67 -6.35 28.88
N GLU A 45 14.95 -6.10 27.78
CA GLU A 45 14.26 -4.82 27.64
C GLU A 45 12.88 -4.92 28.28
N ALA A 46 12.57 -3.89 29.05
CA ALA A 46 11.43 -3.78 29.94
C ALA A 46 10.08 -3.89 29.20
N ASP A 47 9.13 -4.55 29.87
CA ASP A 47 7.69 -4.44 29.62
C ASP A 47 7.25 -2.97 29.75
N GLY A 48 7.31 -2.26 28.63
CA GLY A 48 6.46 -1.12 28.36
C GLY A 48 5.38 -1.60 27.41
N VAL A 49 4.11 -1.32 27.71
CA VAL A 49 2.96 -1.55 26.82
C VAL A 49 3.10 -0.63 25.59
N LEU A 50 4.04 -0.95 24.70
CA LEU A 50 4.04 -0.47 23.33
C LEU A 50 3.06 -1.39 22.61
N SER A 51 1.93 -0.83 22.19
CA SER A 51 1.21 -1.37 21.04
C SER A 51 2.26 -1.67 19.97
N SER A 52 2.51 -2.96 19.70
CA SER A 52 3.48 -3.38 18.71
C SER A 52 2.92 -2.98 17.36
N ARG A 53 3.16 -1.73 16.94
CA ARG A 53 2.83 -1.27 15.59
C ARG A 53 3.56 -2.20 14.65
N VAL A 54 2.80 -3.09 14.02
CA VAL A 54 3.32 -4.04 13.05
C VAL A 54 3.92 -3.21 11.91
N LYS A 55 5.25 -3.19 11.83
CA LYS A 55 5.95 -2.56 10.71
C LYS A 55 5.98 -3.57 9.56
N ILE A 56 5.28 -3.23 8.49
CA ILE A 56 5.19 -4.03 7.25
C ILE A 56 6.19 -3.49 6.22
N PHE A 57 6.25 -2.16 6.10
CA PHE A 57 7.02 -1.44 5.10
C PHE A 57 8.23 -0.73 5.70
N ASP A 58 9.35 -0.83 4.99
CA ASP A 58 10.53 -0.01 5.18
C ASP A 58 10.29 1.37 4.54
N ARG A 59 9.97 2.36 5.38
CA ARG A 59 9.62 3.72 4.95
C ARG A 59 10.82 4.46 4.34
N ASP A 60 12.02 4.20 4.81
CA ASP A 60 13.24 4.78 4.23
C ASP A 60 13.50 4.24 2.83
N LEU A 61 13.26 2.95 2.62
CA LEU A 61 13.34 2.36 1.29
C LEU A 61 12.23 2.88 0.37
N LYS A 62 10.99 3.01 0.87
CA LYS A 62 9.90 3.60 0.08
C LYS A 62 10.25 5.03 -0.33
N ARG A 63 10.81 5.84 0.57
CA ARG A 63 11.34 7.18 0.24
C ARG A 63 12.38 7.13 -0.87
N LYS A 64 13.33 6.20 -0.83
CA LYS A 64 14.32 6.00 -1.92
C LYS A 64 13.67 5.58 -3.24
N HIS A 65 12.59 4.79 -3.21
CA HIS A 65 11.83 4.47 -4.43
C HIS A 65 11.17 5.71 -5.02
N ARG A 66 10.66 6.61 -4.17
CA ARG A 66 10.10 7.91 -4.58
C ARG A 66 11.20 8.85 -5.11
N ASP A 67 12.36 8.91 -4.45
CA ASP A 67 13.52 9.67 -4.93
C ASP A 67 13.91 9.19 -6.36
N ARG A 68 14.02 7.87 -6.56
CA ARG A 68 14.30 7.29 -7.88
C ARG A 68 13.19 7.59 -8.90
N ALA A 69 11.93 7.48 -8.50
CA ALA A 69 10.79 7.75 -9.38
C ALA A 69 10.82 9.20 -9.89
N ALA A 70 11.19 10.16 -9.05
CA ALA A 70 11.32 11.57 -9.43
C ALA A 70 12.26 11.77 -10.64
N TRP A 71 13.33 10.98 -10.73
CA TRP A 71 14.28 11.04 -11.85
C TRP A 71 13.81 10.28 -13.09
N LEU A 72 12.97 9.26 -12.93
CA LEU A 72 12.51 8.39 -14.02
C LEU A 72 11.17 8.83 -14.63
N MET A 73 10.41 9.68 -13.95
CA MET A 73 9.13 10.14 -14.45
C MET A 73 9.29 11.02 -15.69
N GLY A 74 8.69 10.56 -16.79
CA GLY A 74 8.68 11.25 -18.09
C GLY A 74 7.40 12.04 -18.37
N GLY A 75 6.59 12.35 -17.35
CA GLY A 75 5.34 13.10 -17.50
C GLY A 75 4.09 12.21 -17.59
N LYS A 76 3.52 12.06 -18.79
CA LYS A 76 2.23 11.36 -18.99
C LYS A 76 2.36 9.87 -18.66
N ASN A 77 1.41 9.33 -17.90
CA ASN A 77 1.33 7.91 -17.57
C ASN A 77 -0.13 7.50 -17.67
N ASP A 78 -0.51 6.75 -18.70
CA ASP A 78 -1.92 6.50 -19.01
C ASP A 78 -2.67 5.79 -17.89
N PHE A 79 -2.04 4.84 -17.18
CA PHE A 79 -2.65 4.16 -16.04
C PHE A 79 -2.86 5.13 -14.87
N VAL A 80 -1.80 5.82 -14.47
CA VAL A 80 -1.85 6.76 -13.34
C VAL A 80 -2.79 7.93 -13.62
N ASP A 81 -2.80 8.43 -14.86
CA ASP A 81 -3.69 9.49 -15.31
C ASP A 81 -5.14 9.04 -15.29
N SER A 82 -5.43 7.81 -15.73
CA SER A 82 -6.79 7.25 -15.67
C SER A 82 -7.29 7.14 -14.22
N VAL A 83 -6.41 6.71 -13.30
CA VAL A 83 -6.76 6.63 -11.87
C VAL A 83 -6.97 8.01 -11.26
N ALA A 84 -6.10 8.97 -11.59
CA ALA A 84 -6.22 10.34 -11.12
C ALA A 84 -7.47 11.04 -11.69
N GLU A 85 -7.79 10.84 -12.96
CA GLU A 85 -9.01 11.36 -13.59
C GLU A 85 -10.26 10.81 -12.90
N ASN A 86 -10.37 9.48 -12.74
CA ASN A 86 -11.49 8.86 -12.04
C ASN A 86 -11.63 9.37 -10.60
N LEU A 87 -10.52 9.57 -9.89
CA LEU A 87 -10.54 10.13 -8.53
C LEU A 87 -11.06 11.57 -8.52
N LEU A 88 -10.63 12.40 -9.48
CA LEU A 88 -10.98 13.81 -9.57
C LEU A 88 -12.37 14.07 -10.15
N ASP A 89 -12.91 13.17 -10.99
CA ASP A 89 -14.28 13.24 -11.51
C ASP A 89 -15.31 13.35 -10.39
N ARG A 90 -15.06 12.72 -9.24
CA ARG A 90 -15.90 12.80 -8.04
C ARG A 90 -16.04 14.22 -7.46
N LEU A 91 -15.13 15.13 -7.82
CA LEU A 91 -15.26 16.54 -7.46
C LEU A 91 -16.35 17.24 -8.28
N GLU A 92 -16.68 16.76 -9.47
CA GLU A 92 -17.73 17.33 -10.33
C GLU A 92 -19.13 16.97 -9.81
N ASP A 93 -19.27 15.84 -9.11
CA ASP A 93 -20.50 15.46 -8.41
C ASP A 93 -20.78 16.35 -7.17
N CYS A 94 -19.77 17.07 -6.70
CA CYS A 94 -19.88 17.94 -5.54
C CYS A 94 -20.36 19.34 -5.95
N LYS A 95 -21.51 19.77 -5.43
CA LYS A 95 -22.01 21.15 -5.61
C LYS A 95 -21.18 22.23 -4.89
N LYS A 96 -20.24 21.82 -4.05
CA LYS A 96 -19.44 22.67 -3.16
C LYS A 96 -18.07 22.93 -3.78
N THR A 97 -17.51 24.10 -3.49
CA THR A 97 -16.12 24.44 -3.81
C THR A 97 -15.21 24.23 -2.61
N PHE A 98 -13.96 23.88 -2.86
CA PHE A 98 -12.94 23.56 -1.86
C PHE A 98 -11.76 24.51 -2.05
N SER A 99 -11.74 25.62 -1.32
CA SER A 99 -10.71 26.66 -1.47
C SER A 99 -9.30 26.15 -1.21
N THR A 100 -9.13 25.28 -0.19
CA THR A 100 -7.83 24.74 0.23
C THR A 100 -7.82 23.22 0.16
N ALA A 101 -6.93 22.67 -0.65
CA ALA A 101 -6.75 21.24 -0.85
C ALA A 101 -5.33 20.77 -0.46
N LEU A 102 -5.22 19.55 0.03
CA LEU A 102 -3.94 18.85 0.22
C LEU A 102 -3.90 17.61 -0.67
N CYS A 103 -2.83 17.47 -1.47
CA CYS A 103 -2.49 16.24 -2.16
C CYS A 103 -1.39 15.49 -1.38
N LEU A 104 -1.73 14.30 -0.91
CA LEU A 104 -0.86 13.41 -0.13
C LEU A 104 -0.20 12.35 -1.03
N GLY A 105 1.10 12.50 -1.25
CA GLY A 105 1.99 11.49 -1.79
C GLY A 105 1.53 10.82 -3.09
N GLY A 106 2.17 9.69 -3.40
CA GLY A 106 1.79 8.82 -4.51
C GLY A 106 1.85 9.54 -5.88
N SER A 107 0.76 9.59 -6.60
CA SER A 107 0.70 10.12 -7.96
C SER A 107 0.34 11.60 -8.01
N SER A 108 0.97 12.42 -7.15
CA SER A 108 0.61 13.84 -7.01
C SER A 108 0.82 14.66 -8.29
N GLU A 109 1.77 14.29 -9.16
CA GLU A 109 1.99 14.95 -10.45
C GLU A 109 0.75 14.86 -11.35
N ALA A 110 0.16 13.67 -11.44
CA ALA A 110 -1.05 13.44 -12.24
C ALA A 110 -2.23 14.25 -11.69
N ILE A 111 -2.39 14.30 -10.37
CA ILE A 111 -3.40 15.16 -9.73
C ILE A 111 -3.18 16.63 -10.10
N ARG A 112 -1.96 17.15 -9.96
CA ARG A 112 -1.66 18.55 -10.31
C ARG A 112 -1.93 18.87 -11.79
N ARG A 113 -1.67 17.92 -12.68
CA ARG A 113 -1.92 18.03 -14.13
C ARG A 113 -3.42 18.00 -14.47
N LEU A 114 -4.19 17.14 -13.81
CA LEU A 114 -5.58 16.84 -14.16
C LEU A 114 -6.61 17.64 -13.36
N ILE A 115 -6.20 18.34 -12.29
CA ILE A 115 -7.13 19.10 -11.43
C ILE A 115 -7.91 20.18 -12.19
N ARG A 116 -7.35 20.78 -13.27
CA ARG A 116 -8.04 21.61 -14.28
C ARG A 116 -9.15 22.57 -13.79
N GLY A 117 -9.02 23.14 -12.58
CA GLY A 117 -10.04 24.02 -11.98
C GLY A 117 -11.26 23.31 -11.37
N ARG A 118 -11.28 21.97 -11.36
CA ARG A 118 -12.28 21.14 -10.70
C ARG A 118 -12.32 21.42 -9.21
N GLY A 119 -13.52 21.40 -8.66
CA GLY A 119 -13.75 21.64 -7.23
C GLY A 119 -13.48 23.07 -6.76
N GLY A 120 -13.21 24.04 -7.65
CA GLY A 120 -13.00 25.44 -7.26
C GLY A 120 -11.82 25.64 -6.33
N ILE A 121 -10.72 24.91 -6.56
CA ILE A 121 -9.55 24.90 -5.69
C ILE A 121 -8.68 26.13 -5.98
N GLU A 122 -8.46 26.94 -4.96
CA GLU A 122 -7.65 28.16 -5.02
C GLU A 122 -6.23 27.91 -4.53
N LYS A 123 -6.07 27.04 -3.52
CA LYS A 123 -4.80 26.71 -2.89
C LYS A 123 -4.60 25.21 -2.82
N LEU A 124 -3.54 24.70 -3.43
CA LEU A 124 -3.17 23.28 -3.41
C LEU A 124 -1.83 23.08 -2.70
N ILE A 125 -1.85 22.34 -1.59
CA ILE A 125 -0.63 21.90 -0.91
C ILE A 125 -0.26 20.53 -1.46
N MET A 126 0.93 20.38 -2.02
CA MET A 126 1.48 19.11 -2.48
C MET A 126 2.51 18.61 -1.46
N MET A 127 2.28 17.42 -0.93
CA MET A 127 3.15 16.81 0.06
C MET A 127 3.65 15.44 -0.42
N ASP A 128 4.95 15.19 -0.31
CA ASP A 128 5.54 13.86 -0.52
C ASP A 128 6.66 13.62 0.49
N MET A 129 6.92 12.36 0.85
CA MET A 129 8.02 12.00 1.74
C MET A 129 9.41 12.22 1.11
N SER A 130 9.49 12.27 -0.22
CA SER A 130 10.73 12.45 -0.98
C SER A 130 10.97 13.92 -1.32
N LEU A 131 12.14 14.42 -0.93
CA LEU A 131 12.59 15.76 -1.31
C LEU A 131 12.77 15.89 -2.83
N ASP A 132 13.32 14.86 -3.49
CA ASP A 132 13.56 14.88 -4.93
C ASP A 132 12.24 14.87 -5.71
N MET A 133 11.22 14.16 -5.22
CA MET A 133 9.87 14.22 -5.76
C MET A 133 9.26 15.62 -5.63
N VAL A 134 9.39 16.24 -4.45
CA VAL A 134 8.89 17.61 -4.25
C VAL A 134 9.59 18.61 -5.17
N LYS A 135 10.92 18.49 -5.36
CA LYS A 135 11.67 19.31 -6.32
C LYS A 135 11.21 19.08 -7.76
N HIS A 136 10.98 17.83 -8.14
CA HIS A 136 10.46 17.47 -9.46
C HIS A 136 9.10 18.13 -9.70
N LEU A 137 8.15 17.98 -8.77
CA LEU A 137 6.83 18.60 -8.87
C LEU A 137 6.91 20.13 -9.01
N LYS A 138 7.80 20.77 -8.25
CA LYS A 138 8.04 22.22 -8.32
C LYS A 138 8.64 22.67 -9.66
N ASN A 139 9.54 21.88 -10.23
CA ASN A 139 10.15 22.17 -11.53
C ASN A 139 9.13 21.97 -12.66
N THR A 140 8.33 20.92 -12.60
CA THR A 140 7.28 20.64 -13.58
C THR A 140 6.16 21.68 -13.55
N GLU A 141 5.86 22.26 -12.39
CA GLU A 141 4.88 23.34 -12.29
C GLU A 141 5.24 24.58 -13.08
N GLN A 142 6.53 24.92 -13.20
CA GLN A 142 6.97 26.08 -13.99
C GLN A 142 6.56 25.97 -15.48
N ASN A 143 6.24 24.76 -15.95
CA ASN A 143 5.80 24.50 -17.32
C ASN A 143 4.27 24.58 -17.50
N TYR A 144 3.48 24.66 -16.42
CA TYR A 144 2.03 24.79 -16.52
C TYR A 144 1.65 26.27 -16.59
N VAL A 145 0.86 26.62 -17.63
CA VAL A 145 0.25 27.95 -17.75
C VAL A 145 -0.57 28.24 -16.50
N SER A 146 -0.34 29.41 -15.91
CA SER A 146 -0.92 29.88 -14.66
C SER A 146 -2.46 29.83 -14.67
N ASN A 147 -3.02 28.71 -14.25
CA ASN A 147 -4.34 28.71 -13.63
C ASN A 147 -4.22 29.52 -12.33
N ASN A 148 -5.28 30.18 -11.87
CA ASN A 148 -5.33 30.95 -10.62
C ASN A 148 -5.18 30.06 -9.34
N LEU A 149 -4.39 28.99 -9.41
CA LEU A 149 -4.15 28.01 -8.36
C LEU A 149 -2.80 28.29 -7.71
N GLU A 150 -2.82 28.68 -6.43
CA GLU A 150 -1.62 28.80 -5.60
C GLU A 150 -1.17 27.41 -5.15
N THR A 151 -0.02 26.93 -5.66
CA THR A 151 0.54 25.65 -5.23
C THR A 151 1.65 25.85 -4.20
N LEU A 152 1.56 25.13 -3.07
CA LEU A 152 2.60 25.05 -2.07
C LEU A 152 3.19 23.64 -2.02
N TYR A 153 4.46 23.55 -1.68
CA TYR A 153 5.20 22.30 -1.64
C TYR A 153 5.73 22.02 -0.24
N MET A 154 5.56 20.79 0.22
CA MET A 154 5.98 20.36 1.54
C MET A 154 6.60 18.96 1.49
N VAL A 155 7.65 18.74 2.26
CA VAL A 155 8.16 17.40 2.54
C VAL A 155 7.55 16.92 3.84
N GLY A 156 6.90 15.76 3.84
CA GLY A 156 6.22 15.22 5.01
C GLY A 156 5.88 13.74 4.83
N ASP A 157 5.76 13.02 5.94
CA ASP A 157 5.33 11.62 5.94
C ASP A 157 3.80 11.57 6.09
N GLU A 158 3.12 10.76 5.28
CA GLU A 158 1.67 10.57 5.38
C GLU A 158 1.25 9.90 6.70
N GLU A 159 2.16 9.18 7.38
CA GLU A 159 1.92 8.62 8.73
C GLU A 159 1.94 9.70 9.84
N PHE A 160 2.57 10.84 9.60
CA PHE A 160 2.76 11.93 10.57
C PHE A 160 2.44 13.27 9.93
N LEU A 161 1.15 13.53 9.73
CA LEU A 161 0.65 14.64 8.93
C LEU A 161 0.96 16.00 9.61
N PRO A 162 1.83 16.85 9.04
CA PRO A 162 2.24 18.11 9.66
C PRO A 162 1.26 19.26 9.33
N ILE A 163 -0.04 19.00 9.42
CA ILE A 163 -1.10 19.95 9.06
C ILE A 163 -1.95 20.26 10.28
N LYS A 164 -2.27 21.54 10.46
CA LYS A 164 -3.15 22.00 11.53
C LYS A 164 -4.55 21.39 11.39
N GLU A 165 -5.14 20.97 12.50
CA GLU A 165 -6.53 20.51 12.52
C GLU A 165 -7.51 21.57 11.99
N ASN A 166 -8.58 21.13 11.33
CA ASN A 166 -9.63 22.00 10.78
C ASN A 166 -9.11 23.13 9.87
N SER A 167 -8.09 22.84 9.04
CA SER A 167 -7.49 23.83 8.13
C SER A 167 -7.81 23.59 6.66
N LEU A 168 -8.05 22.33 6.27
CA LEU A 168 -8.24 21.93 4.87
C LEU A 168 -9.72 21.70 4.54
N GLU A 169 -10.11 21.90 3.29
CA GLU A 169 -11.47 21.60 2.81
C GLU A 169 -11.51 20.33 1.97
N LEU A 170 -10.41 20.01 1.29
CA LEU A 170 -10.25 18.82 0.49
C LEU A 170 -8.91 18.13 0.81
N LEU A 171 -8.93 16.81 0.86
CA LEU A 171 -7.72 15.99 0.95
C LEU A 171 -7.79 14.89 -0.11
N VAL A 172 -6.75 14.79 -0.93
CA VAL A 172 -6.65 13.86 -2.04
C VAL A 172 -5.40 13.00 -1.87
N SER A 173 -5.53 11.69 -1.88
CA SER A 173 -4.40 10.74 -1.93
C SER A 173 -4.55 9.82 -3.13
N CYS A 174 -3.74 9.98 -4.17
CA CYS A 174 -3.77 9.08 -5.32
C CYS A 174 -2.61 8.08 -5.24
N LEU A 175 -2.89 6.79 -5.03
CA LEU A 175 -1.90 5.71 -4.98
C LEU A 175 -0.77 5.89 -3.95
N GLY A 176 -1.03 6.59 -2.84
CA GLY A 176 -0.04 6.85 -1.78
C GLY A 176 -0.26 6.03 -0.51
N LEU A 177 -1.49 6.03 0.02
CA LEU A 177 -1.80 5.54 1.36
C LEU A 177 -1.53 4.05 1.62
N HIS A 178 -1.53 3.19 0.59
CA HIS A 178 -1.26 1.74 0.76
C HIS A 178 0.19 1.41 1.14
N TRP A 179 1.08 2.39 1.22
CA TRP A 179 2.45 2.22 1.73
C TRP A 179 2.64 2.64 3.20
N THR A 180 1.56 3.01 3.88
CA THR A 180 1.59 3.35 5.31
C THR A 180 1.48 2.09 6.17
N ASN A 181 2.22 2.05 7.29
CA ASN A 181 2.15 0.98 8.28
C ASN A 181 0.93 1.14 9.20
N ASP A 182 0.52 2.39 9.46
CA ASP A 182 -0.66 2.74 10.25
C ASP A 182 -1.68 3.49 9.39
N LEU A 183 -2.28 2.77 8.43
CA LEU A 183 -3.30 3.33 7.54
C LEU A 183 -4.50 3.93 8.30
N PRO A 184 -5.08 3.27 9.33
CA PRO A 184 -6.13 3.89 10.14
C PRO A 184 -5.67 5.19 10.81
N GLY A 185 -4.46 5.21 11.39
CA GLY A 185 -3.89 6.40 12.02
C GLY A 185 -3.67 7.55 11.04
N ALA A 186 -3.18 7.26 9.83
CA ALA A 186 -3.04 8.25 8.75
C ALA A 186 -4.41 8.81 8.33
N MET A 187 -5.42 7.95 8.17
CA MET A 187 -6.78 8.38 7.81
C MET A 187 -7.46 9.21 8.91
N ILE A 188 -7.23 8.89 10.19
CA ILE A 188 -7.70 9.71 11.32
C ILE A 188 -7.07 11.11 11.28
N GLN A 189 -5.77 11.20 11.05
CA GLN A 189 -5.07 12.49 10.91
C GLN A 189 -5.61 13.29 9.71
N CYS A 190 -5.87 12.62 8.58
CA CYS A 190 -6.51 13.23 7.41
C CYS A 190 -7.87 13.85 7.79
N ARG A 191 -8.71 13.11 8.52
CA ARG A 191 -10.01 13.62 9.00
C ARG A 191 -9.87 14.79 9.97
N LEU A 192 -8.88 14.76 10.86
CA LEU A 192 -8.63 15.85 11.82
C LEU A 192 -8.20 17.13 11.11
N ALA A 193 -7.36 17.02 10.08
CA ALA A 193 -6.90 18.15 9.26
C ALA A 193 -8.03 18.83 8.47
N LEU A 194 -9.06 18.07 8.06
CA LEU A 194 -10.23 18.61 7.37
C LEU A 194 -11.07 19.50 8.28
N LYS A 195 -11.63 20.59 7.75
CA LYS A 195 -12.71 21.38 8.36
C LYS A 195 -13.99 20.54 8.42
N PRO A 196 -14.96 20.88 9.29
CA PRO A 196 -16.29 20.29 9.22
C PRO A 196 -16.84 20.41 7.80
N ASP A 197 -17.44 19.34 7.28
CA ASP A 197 -17.90 19.25 5.90
C ASP A 197 -16.78 19.29 4.83
N GLY A 198 -15.55 18.93 5.22
CA GLY A 198 -14.44 18.70 4.30
C GLY A 198 -14.50 17.31 3.69
N LEU A 199 -13.98 17.19 2.46
CA LEU A 199 -14.00 15.98 1.65
C LEU A 199 -12.63 15.27 1.69
N PHE A 200 -12.67 13.96 1.85
CA PHE A 200 -11.54 13.05 1.70
C PHE A 200 -11.75 12.18 0.47
N LEU A 201 -10.77 12.18 -0.42
CA LEU A 201 -10.69 11.35 -1.62
C LEU A 201 -9.38 10.56 -1.57
N ALA A 202 -9.46 9.24 -1.73
CA ALA A 202 -8.27 8.42 -1.86
C ALA A 202 -8.45 7.31 -2.89
N ALA A 203 -7.37 6.99 -3.61
CA ALA A 203 -7.24 5.81 -4.42
C ALA A 203 -6.08 4.96 -3.87
N ILE A 204 -6.32 3.69 -3.60
CA ILE A 204 -5.31 2.73 -3.14
C ILE A 204 -5.30 1.49 -4.03
N LEU A 205 -4.16 0.80 -4.10
CA LEU A 205 -4.09 -0.50 -4.78
C LEU A 205 -4.76 -1.59 -3.92
N GLY A 206 -5.55 -2.44 -4.55
CA GLY A 206 -6.32 -3.54 -3.94
C GLY A 206 -5.64 -4.90 -4.07
N GLY A 207 -6.15 -5.89 -3.34
CA GLY A 207 -5.61 -7.25 -3.21
C GLY A 207 -5.35 -8.01 -4.52
N GLU A 208 -6.14 -7.72 -5.56
CA GLU A 208 -6.02 -8.35 -6.89
C GLU A 208 -4.92 -7.73 -7.77
N THR A 209 -4.26 -6.67 -7.29
CA THR A 209 -3.19 -6.02 -8.04
C THR A 209 -1.98 -6.96 -8.23
N LEU A 210 -1.55 -7.04 -9.48
CA LEU A 210 -0.40 -7.79 -9.97
C LEU A 210 -0.46 -9.28 -9.59
N LYS A 211 -1.67 -9.85 -9.62
CA LYS A 211 -1.91 -11.27 -9.33
C LYS A 211 -1.10 -12.19 -10.25
N GLU A 212 -0.95 -11.81 -11.52
CA GLU A 212 -0.17 -12.57 -12.52
C GLU A 212 1.31 -12.59 -12.13
N LEU A 213 1.90 -11.42 -11.89
CA LEU A 213 3.29 -11.30 -11.46
C LEU A 213 3.54 -12.00 -10.12
N ARG A 214 2.59 -11.95 -9.18
CA ARG A 214 2.66 -12.64 -7.88
C ARG A 214 2.74 -14.15 -8.07
N MET A 215 1.90 -14.72 -8.93
CA MET A 215 1.93 -16.15 -9.24
C MET A 215 3.25 -16.55 -9.91
N ALA A 216 3.70 -15.79 -10.91
CA ALA A 216 4.96 -16.06 -11.61
C ALA A 216 6.17 -16.02 -10.66
N CYS A 217 6.25 -15.01 -9.78
CA CYS A 217 7.31 -14.92 -8.77
C CYS A 217 7.27 -16.12 -7.82
N THR A 218 6.08 -16.52 -7.37
CA THR A 218 5.90 -17.61 -6.41
C THR A 218 6.40 -18.93 -6.97
N ILE A 219 6.00 -19.25 -8.21
CA ILE A 219 6.40 -20.49 -8.89
C ILE A 219 7.90 -20.50 -9.15
N ALA A 220 8.46 -19.43 -9.71
CA ALA A 220 9.89 -19.34 -10.01
C ALA A 220 10.76 -19.44 -8.75
N GLN A 221 10.36 -18.83 -7.64
CA GLN A 221 11.10 -18.93 -6.38
C GLN A 221 10.99 -20.33 -5.76
N LEU A 222 9.81 -20.95 -5.82
CA LEU A 222 9.63 -22.30 -5.31
C LEU A 222 10.52 -23.30 -6.07
N GLU A 223 10.58 -23.19 -7.40
CA GLU A 223 11.41 -24.06 -8.25
C GLU A 223 12.92 -23.83 -8.04
N ARG A 224 13.36 -22.56 -7.96
CA ARG A 224 14.81 -22.23 -7.95
C ARG A 224 15.43 -22.09 -6.57
N GLU A 225 14.65 -21.68 -5.59
CA GLU A 225 15.14 -21.35 -4.24
C GLU A 225 14.59 -22.30 -3.18
N GLY A 226 13.57 -23.11 -3.48
CA GLY A 226 12.95 -24.04 -2.53
C GLY A 226 12.14 -23.33 -1.44
N GLY A 227 11.82 -22.05 -1.64
CA GLY A 227 11.09 -21.21 -0.70
C GLY A 227 10.53 -19.97 -1.37
N ILE A 228 9.68 -19.22 -0.68
CA ILE A 228 9.00 -18.03 -1.21
C ILE A 228 9.39 -16.82 -0.37
N SER A 229 9.76 -15.73 -1.04
CA SER A 229 9.93 -14.42 -0.41
C SER A 229 8.74 -13.54 -0.79
N PRO A 230 8.23 -12.69 0.11
CA PRO A 230 7.18 -11.75 -0.26
C PRO A 230 7.71 -10.74 -1.28
N ARG A 231 7.22 -10.81 -2.52
CA ARG A 231 7.59 -9.91 -3.62
C ARG A 231 6.57 -8.79 -3.86
N MET A 232 5.34 -8.99 -3.41
CA MET A 232 4.21 -8.07 -3.60
C MET A 232 3.72 -7.57 -2.25
N SER A 233 3.25 -6.33 -2.21
CA SER A 233 2.67 -5.73 -1.00
C SER A 233 1.40 -6.48 -0.57
N PRO A 234 1.15 -6.67 0.75
CA PRO A 234 -0.14 -7.10 1.26
C PRO A 234 -1.13 -5.94 1.10
N LEU A 235 -1.89 -5.96 0.01
CA LEU A 235 -2.84 -4.91 -0.33
C LEU A 235 -4.20 -5.16 0.30
N ALA A 236 -4.95 -4.08 0.53
CA ALA A 236 -6.26 -4.13 1.18
C ALA A 236 -7.30 -4.83 0.31
N GLN A 237 -8.25 -5.53 0.93
CA GLN A 237 -9.43 -6.02 0.23
C GLN A 237 -10.52 -4.94 0.21
N VAL A 238 -11.44 -5.04 -0.74
CA VAL A 238 -12.56 -4.10 -0.92
C VAL A 238 -13.39 -3.95 0.37
N ARG A 239 -13.63 -5.05 1.08
CA ARG A 239 -14.41 -5.04 2.34
C ARG A 239 -13.70 -4.26 3.45
N ASP A 240 -12.37 -4.22 3.43
CA ASP A 240 -11.59 -3.53 4.44
C ASP A 240 -11.65 -2.01 4.26
N ALA A 241 -11.76 -1.52 3.02
CA ALA A 241 -11.82 -0.08 2.73
C ALA A 241 -13.01 0.63 3.41
N GLY A 242 -14.20 0.04 3.38
CA GLY A 242 -15.38 0.59 4.06
C GLY A 242 -15.22 0.58 5.59
N ASN A 243 -14.62 -0.48 6.13
CA ASN A 243 -14.30 -0.59 7.55
C ASN A 243 -13.26 0.46 7.97
N LEU A 244 -12.25 0.72 7.14
CA LEU A 244 -11.22 1.74 7.38
C LEU A 244 -11.82 3.14 7.44
N LEU A 245 -12.69 3.51 6.49
CA LEU A 245 -13.37 4.81 6.50
C LEU A 245 -14.22 5.00 7.76
N THR A 246 -15.00 3.97 8.13
CA THR A 246 -15.86 4.00 9.32
C THR A 246 -15.03 4.10 10.60
N ARG A 247 -13.95 3.31 10.71
CA ARG A 247 -13.04 3.35 11.87
C ARG A 247 -12.27 4.66 11.98
N ALA A 248 -11.92 5.26 10.83
CA ALA A 248 -11.29 6.57 10.80
C ALA A 248 -12.26 7.69 11.19
N GLY A 249 -13.57 7.42 11.23
CA GLY A 249 -14.62 8.34 11.66
C GLY A 249 -15.15 9.25 10.55
N PHE A 250 -15.02 8.84 9.28
CA PHE A 250 -15.62 9.56 8.16
C PHE A 250 -17.12 9.31 8.09
N ALA A 251 -17.88 10.35 7.78
CA ALA A 251 -19.29 10.30 7.43
C ALA A 251 -19.46 9.99 5.93
N LEU A 252 -20.62 9.44 5.57
CA LEU A 252 -20.98 9.11 4.18
C LEU A 252 -19.87 8.34 3.44
N PRO A 253 -19.39 7.20 3.95
CA PRO A 253 -18.31 6.44 3.32
C PRO A 253 -18.79 5.89 1.97
N GLY A 254 -18.08 6.25 0.90
CA GLY A 254 -18.24 5.64 -0.43
C GLY A 254 -17.00 4.82 -0.78
N VAL A 255 -17.22 3.64 -1.34
CA VAL A 255 -16.15 2.76 -1.80
C VAL A 255 -16.53 2.23 -3.17
N ASP A 256 -15.68 2.50 -4.15
CA ASP A 256 -15.82 2.00 -5.50
C ASP A 256 -14.54 1.23 -5.89
N VAL A 257 -14.66 0.33 -6.86
CA VAL A 257 -13.55 -0.53 -7.28
C VAL A 257 -13.51 -0.59 -8.79
N ASP A 258 -12.36 -0.25 -9.36
CA ASP A 258 -12.08 -0.43 -10.77
C ASP A 258 -10.93 -1.42 -10.96
N GLU A 259 -10.97 -2.16 -12.06
CA GLU A 259 -9.89 -3.05 -12.48
C GLU A 259 -9.31 -2.56 -13.80
N TYR A 260 -8.00 -2.29 -13.82
CA TYR A 260 -7.25 -1.87 -15.00
C TYR A 260 -6.33 -3.00 -15.41
N THR A 261 -6.49 -3.50 -16.63
CA THR A 261 -5.53 -4.46 -17.21
C THR A 261 -4.64 -3.73 -18.20
N VAL A 262 -3.37 -3.55 -17.84
CA VAL A 262 -2.36 -2.94 -18.72
C VAL A 262 -1.55 -4.05 -19.38
N ARG A 263 -1.35 -3.96 -20.69
CA ARG A 263 -0.60 -4.94 -21.48
C ARG A 263 0.82 -4.44 -21.73
N TYR A 264 1.83 -5.24 -21.43
CA TYR A 264 3.26 -4.92 -21.62
C TYR A 264 3.90 -5.89 -22.60
N ASP A 265 4.95 -5.44 -23.31
CA ASP A 265 5.64 -6.31 -24.27
C ASP A 265 6.55 -7.31 -23.56
N SER A 266 7.01 -7.00 -22.33
CA SER A 266 7.76 -7.93 -21.50
C SER A 266 7.61 -7.69 -20.01
N ALA A 267 8.01 -8.67 -19.20
CA ALA A 267 8.07 -8.54 -17.73
C ALA A 267 9.00 -7.39 -17.29
N LEU A 268 10.05 -7.12 -18.06
CA LEU A 268 11.01 -6.04 -17.75
C LEU A 268 10.36 -4.66 -17.86
N GLU A 269 9.56 -4.43 -18.90
CA GLU A 269 8.83 -3.17 -19.09
C GLU A 269 7.84 -2.91 -17.95
N LEU A 270 7.13 -3.95 -17.49
CA LEU A 270 6.27 -3.84 -16.31
C LEU A 270 7.08 -3.40 -15.08
N ILE A 271 8.25 -4.01 -14.84
CA ILE A 271 9.11 -3.64 -13.70
C ILE A 271 9.63 -2.21 -13.84
N GLU A 272 10.00 -1.77 -15.04
CA GLU A 272 10.41 -0.39 -15.32
C GLU A 272 9.27 0.59 -15.05
N HIS A 273 8.06 0.27 -15.50
CA HIS A 273 6.88 1.07 -15.20
C HIS A 273 6.59 1.14 -13.69
N LEU A 274 6.72 0.04 -12.95
CA LEU A 274 6.61 0.06 -11.49
C LEU A 274 7.69 0.92 -10.83
N ARG A 275 8.90 0.99 -11.41
CA ARG A 275 9.97 1.89 -10.92
C ARG A 275 9.64 3.36 -11.16
N THR A 276 9.01 3.72 -12.29
CA THR A 276 8.61 5.11 -12.56
C THR A 276 7.47 5.56 -11.66
N MET A 277 6.56 4.66 -11.27
CA MET A 277 5.51 4.95 -10.29
C MET A 277 6.04 4.99 -8.83
N GLY A 278 7.24 4.44 -8.60
CA GLY A 278 7.79 4.25 -7.25
C GLY A 278 7.15 3.10 -6.48
N GLU A 279 6.43 2.21 -7.16
CA GLU A 279 5.61 1.12 -6.60
C GLU A 279 6.36 -0.22 -6.45
N THR A 280 7.69 -0.16 -6.40
CA THR A 280 8.52 -1.36 -6.17
C THR A 280 8.50 -1.81 -4.70
N ASN A 281 8.68 -3.12 -4.48
CA ASN A 281 8.60 -3.78 -3.18
C ASN A 281 9.45 -3.13 -2.07
N ALA A 282 8.79 -2.61 -1.04
CA ALA A 282 9.41 -2.03 0.15
C ALA A 282 9.13 -2.81 1.46
N LEU A 283 8.81 -4.11 1.38
CA LEU A 283 8.53 -4.94 2.56
C LEU A 283 9.78 -5.20 3.40
N LEU A 284 9.65 -5.17 4.73
CA LEU A 284 10.75 -5.49 5.64
C LEU A 284 11.22 -6.95 5.55
N GLN A 285 10.28 -7.88 5.36
CA GLN A 285 10.54 -9.32 5.30
C GLN A 285 10.99 -9.82 3.91
N ARG A 286 11.23 -8.92 2.95
CA ARG A 286 11.66 -9.31 1.61
C ARG A 286 13.09 -9.85 1.61
N SER A 287 13.40 -10.72 0.66
CA SER A 287 14.78 -10.98 0.27
C SER A 287 15.36 -9.75 -0.44
N ASN A 288 16.45 -9.21 0.11
CA ASN A 288 17.16 -8.06 -0.44
C ASN A 288 17.81 -8.34 -1.80
N ILE A 289 18.12 -9.60 -2.08
CA ILE A 289 18.81 -10.01 -3.31
C ILE A 289 17.84 -10.83 -4.15
N LEU A 290 17.63 -10.40 -5.40
CA LEU A 290 16.99 -11.21 -6.41
C LEU A 290 18.08 -11.86 -7.27
N LYS A 291 18.19 -13.19 -7.22
CA LYS A 291 19.13 -13.92 -8.06
C LYS A 291 18.73 -13.76 -9.53
N ARG A 292 19.73 -13.62 -10.41
CA ARG A 292 19.50 -13.46 -11.86
C ARG A 292 18.71 -14.65 -12.43
N ASP A 293 19.04 -15.87 -12.01
CA ASP A 293 18.35 -17.07 -12.47
C ASP A 293 16.86 -17.05 -12.09
N THR A 294 16.55 -16.71 -10.84
CA THR A 294 15.16 -16.53 -10.37
C THR A 294 14.41 -15.44 -11.14
N ALA A 295 15.08 -14.33 -11.47
CA ALA A 295 14.48 -13.24 -12.24
C ALA A 295 14.12 -13.68 -13.68
N LEU A 296 15.04 -14.41 -14.34
CA LEU A 296 14.81 -14.95 -15.68
C LEU A 296 13.72 -16.03 -15.66
N ALA A 297 13.73 -16.91 -14.66
CA ALA A 297 12.67 -17.90 -14.47
C ALA A 297 11.31 -17.23 -14.24
N THR A 298 11.26 -16.15 -13.46
CA THR A 298 10.01 -15.37 -13.25
C THR A 298 9.48 -14.82 -14.57
N ALA A 299 10.33 -14.23 -15.41
CA ALA A 299 9.91 -13.70 -16.71
C ALA A 299 9.37 -14.81 -17.62
N ALA A 300 10.09 -15.95 -17.72
CA ALA A 300 9.66 -17.09 -18.52
C ALA A 300 8.34 -17.72 -18.03
N VAL A 301 8.16 -17.84 -16.71
CA VAL A 301 6.90 -18.33 -16.12
C VAL A 301 5.76 -17.35 -16.40
N TYR A 302 6.01 -16.04 -16.28
CA TYR A 302 5.00 -15.03 -16.56
C TYR A 302 4.53 -15.10 -18.02
N GLU A 303 5.46 -15.11 -18.97
CA GLU A 303 5.14 -15.22 -20.39
C GLU A 303 4.41 -16.53 -20.70
N SER A 304 4.92 -17.68 -20.23
CA SER A 304 4.29 -18.98 -20.52
C SER A 304 2.89 -19.16 -19.93
N MET A 305 2.58 -18.56 -18.78
CA MET A 305 1.29 -18.72 -18.12
C MET A 305 0.24 -17.69 -18.56
N PHE A 306 0.67 -16.47 -18.89
CA PHE A 306 -0.25 -15.33 -19.02
C PHE A 306 -0.11 -14.53 -20.31
N ALA A 307 0.91 -14.77 -21.15
CA ALA A 307 1.00 -14.06 -22.43
C ALA A 307 -0.24 -14.36 -23.28
N ALA A 308 -0.84 -13.31 -23.87
CA ALA A 308 -1.95 -13.51 -24.78
C ALA A 308 -1.46 -13.84 -26.19
N GLU A 309 -2.41 -14.01 -27.11
CA GLU A 309 -2.14 -14.36 -28.52
C GLU A 309 -1.24 -13.34 -29.24
N ASP A 310 -1.24 -12.07 -28.81
CA ASP A 310 -0.38 -11.00 -29.33
C ASP A 310 1.05 -11.00 -28.74
N GLY A 311 1.37 -11.94 -27.85
CA GLY A 311 2.65 -12.05 -27.16
C GLY A 311 2.83 -11.08 -25.98
N LYS A 312 1.87 -10.19 -25.71
CA LYS A 312 1.95 -9.24 -24.59
C LYS A 312 1.49 -9.89 -23.29
N ILE A 313 2.11 -9.49 -22.19
CA ILE A 313 1.74 -9.94 -20.84
C ILE A 313 0.74 -8.95 -20.20
N PRO A 314 -0.37 -9.45 -19.60
CA PRO A 314 -1.28 -8.61 -18.85
C PRO A 314 -0.77 -8.39 -17.43
N ALA A 315 -0.92 -7.17 -16.93
CA ALA A 315 -0.77 -6.85 -15.52
C ALA A 315 -2.04 -6.18 -15.02
N THR A 316 -2.72 -6.85 -14.09
CA THR A 316 -3.98 -6.38 -13.51
C THR A 316 -3.70 -5.43 -12.34
N PHE A 317 -4.34 -4.27 -12.31
CA PHE A 317 -4.31 -3.33 -11.19
C PHE A 317 -5.73 -3.11 -10.70
N GLN A 318 -5.99 -3.54 -9.47
CA GLN A 318 -7.25 -3.24 -8.80
C GLN A 318 -7.07 -1.94 -8.03
N VAL A 319 -7.92 -0.96 -8.28
CA VAL A 319 -7.88 0.33 -7.60
C VAL A 319 -9.16 0.48 -6.80
N ILE A 320 -8.99 0.73 -5.50
CA ILE A 320 -10.10 0.99 -4.58
C ILE A 320 -10.16 2.49 -4.35
N TYR A 321 -11.26 3.10 -4.76
CA TYR A 321 -11.57 4.49 -4.51
C TYR A 321 -12.34 4.61 -3.20
N MET A 322 -11.92 5.56 -2.36
CA MET A 322 -12.50 5.82 -1.06
C MET A 322 -12.91 7.29 -1.01
N THR A 323 -14.18 7.52 -0.69
CA THR A 323 -14.72 8.85 -0.42
C THR A 323 -15.24 8.91 1.00
N GLY A 324 -15.02 10.03 1.66
CA GLY A 324 -15.49 10.23 3.02
C GLY A 324 -15.57 11.70 3.37
N TRP A 325 -16.51 12.05 4.22
CA TRP A 325 -16.73 13.43 4.65
C TRP A 325 -16.40 13.58 6.13
N LYS A 326 -15.90 14.75 6.53
CA LYS A 326 -15.88 15.09 7.95
C LYS A 326 -17.30 15.47 8.38
N GLU A 327 -17.79 14.87 9.46
CA GLU A 327 -19.14 15.09 9.96
C GLU A 327 -19.48 16.58 10.12
N HIS A 328 -20.65 16.98 9.63
CA HIS A 328 -21.18 18.32 9.81
C HIS A 328 -22.73 18.30 9.85
N PRO A 329 -23.38 19.13 10.68
CA PRO A 329 -24.84 19.13 10.81
C PRO A 329 -25.62 19.42 9.51
N SER A 330 -25.01 20.10 8.53
CA SER A 330 -25.66 20.39 7.23
C SER A 330 -25.69 19.19 6.28
N GLN A 331 -24.99 18.10 6.61
CA GLN A 331 -24.95 16.91 5.77
C GLN A 331 -26.30 16.21 5.77
N GLN A 332 -26.63 15.60 4.64
CA GLN A 332 -27.84 14.81 4.52
C GLN A 332 -27.77 13.62 5.49
N LYS A 333 -28.62 13.64 6.50
CA LYS A 333 -28.84 12.48 7.35
C LYS A 333 -29.71 11.49 6.60
N ALA A 334 -29.32 10.22 6.63
CA ALA A 334 -30.19 9.15 6.15
C ALA A 334 -31.55 9.29 6.85
N LYS A 335 -32.64 9.32 6.07
CA LYS A 335 -33.97 9.38 6.66
C LYS A 335 -34.23 8.08 7.44
N SER A 336 -35.04 8.17 8.49
CA SER A 336 -35.39 7.01 9.30
C SER A 336 -36.04 5.92 8.44
N ARG A 337 -35.71 4.66 8.71
CA ARG A 337 -36.32 3.51 8.00
C ARG A 337 -37.84 3.58 8.17
N GLY A 338 -38.57 3.60 7.06
CA GLY A 338 -40.04 3.74 7.04
C GLY A 338 -40.55 5.17 6.79
N SER A 339 -39.68 6.17 6.61
CA SER A 339 -40.08 7.54 6.26
C SER A 339 -40.35 7.75 4.76
N ALA A 340 -40.57 6.68 4.00
CA ALA A 340 -40.85 6.77 2.58
C ALA A 340 -42.28 7.27 2.40
N THR A 341 -42.44 8.52 1.96
CA THR A 341 -43.75 9.16 1.76
C THR A 341 -44.34 8.91 0.37
N ILE A 342 -43.58 8.29 -0.53
CA ILE A 342 -43.95 8.11 -1.93
C ILE A 342 -43.77 6.63 -2.26
N SER A 343 -44.79 5.99 -2.82
CA SER A 343 -44.73 4.61 -3.27
C SER A 343 -44.14 4.52 -4.68
N PHE A 344 -43.64 3.34 -5.07
CA PHE A 344 -43.17 3.12 -6.45
C PHE A 344 -44.30 3.25 -7.49
N GLU A 345 -45.55 3.02 -7.10
CA GLU A 345 -46.73 3.22 -7.94
C GLU A 345 -46.98 4.71 -8.21
N ASP A 346 -46.81 5.56 -7.19
CA ASP A 346 -46.91 7.02 -7.35
C ASP A 346 -45.85 7.55 -8.31
N ILE A 347 -44.62 7.02 -8.25
CA ILE A 347 -43.53 7.37 -9.16
C ILE A 347 -43.87 6.96 -10.60
N GLN A 348 -44.39 5.74 -10.82
CA GLN A 348 -44.83 5.30 -12.15
C GLN A 348 -45.95 6.19 -12.73
N SER A 349 -46.88 6.62 -11.88
CA SER A 349 -47.97 7.52 -12.32
C SER A 349 -47.43 8.88 -12.79
N HIS A 350 -46.39 9.40 -12.13
CA HIS A 350 -45.73 10.66 -12.48
C HIS A 350 -44.98 10.61 -13.81
N PHE A 351 -44.32 9.48 -14.11
CA PHE A 351 -43.69 9.28 -15.42
C PHE A 351 -44.72 9.10 -16.53
N ARG A 352 -45.80 8.35 -16.29
CA ARG A 352 -46.89 8.19 -17.26
C ARG A 352 -47.62 9.49 -17.56
N SER A 353 -47.79 10.40 -16.60
CA SER A 353 -48.40 11.71 -16.83
C SER A 353 -47.53 12.66 -17.66
N ASN A 354 -46.21 12.45 -17.71
CA ASN A 354 -45.28 13.27 -18.50
C ASN A 354 -45.08 12.77 -19.94
N GLU A 355 -45.49 11.54 -20.27
CA GLU A 355 -45.45 11.01 -21.65
C GLU A 355 -46.70 11.38 -22.48
N VAL A 356 -47.73 11.95 -21.86
CA VAL A 356 -49.03 12.26 -22.51
C VAL A 356 -49.17 13.77 -22.84
N ASN A 357 -48.12 14.58 -22.64
CA ASN A 357 -48.10 16.00 -23.03
C ASN A 357 -47.14 16.27 -24.18
#